data_AF-A0AAU9L434-F1
#
_entry.id   AF-A0AAU9L434-F1
#
_cell.length_a   1.000
_cell.length_b   1.000
_cell.length_c   1.000
_cell.angle_alpha   90.00
_cell.angle_beta   90.00
_cell.angle_gamma   90.00
#
_symmetry.space_group_name_H-M   'P 1'
#
loop_
_entity.id
_entity.type
_entity.pdbx_description
1 polymer ?
#
loop_
_entity_poly.entity_id
_entity_poly.type
_entity_poly.pdbx_seq_one_letter_code
_entity_poly.pdbx_strand_id
1 'polypeptide(L)'
;MTSSGSSLIANPRTISKELEAKISTSIASVIASSDVAKLTTKMVRQAVEKQVRVSLATHKDVLKRLMHQELRKFKSKKMAKRVVMEPWKIDMRRESIVKGLSRVYLMMRESPVTFPDWGLHAIQSLYDLQAVEEGEVLRLATLYARLMGALWLKEDRHVDWIPGSIPTPTQLVNAIRAVYVVERLGISHARRVELLNFF
;
A
#
# COMPACT_ATOMS: atom_id res chain seq x y z
N MET A 1 25.46 -53.51 -5.45
CA MET A 1 24.94 -52.52 -4.48
C MET A 1 24.92 -51.15 -5.14
N THR A 2 23.87 -50.38 -4.85
CA THR A 2 23.32 -49.25 -5.60
C THR A 2 24.24 -48.02 -5.73
N SER A 3 24.44 -47.58 -6.98
CA SER A 3 24.96 -46.26 -7.34
C SER A 3 23.86 -45.20 -7.19
N SER A 4 23.79 -44.53 -6.06
CA SER A 4 23.06 -43.25 -5.94
C SER A 4 24.05 -42.12 -6.12
N GLY A 5 24.31 -41.76 -7.38
CA GLY A 5 25.04 -40.56 -7.75
C GLY A 5 24.23 -39.32 -7.40
N SER A 6 24.28 -38.91 -6.12
CA SER A 6 23.86 -37.57 -5.72
C SER A 6 25.02 -36.64 -6.05
N SER A 7 24.96 -35.97 -7.20
CA SER A 7 25.93 -34.98 -7.63
C SER A 7 25.87 -33.76 -6.71
N LEU A 8 26.53 -33.86 -5.55
CA LEU A 8 26.86 -32.72 -4.72
C LEU A 8 27.83 -31.86 -5.55
N ILE A 9 27.30 -30.75 -6.06
CA ILE A 9 28.09 -29.74 -6.75
C ILE A 9 29.20 -29.32 -5.79
N ALA A 10 30.45 -29.44 -6.25
CA ALA A 10 31.65 -29.15 -5.47
C ALA A 10 31.54 -27.78 -4.79
N ASN A 11 31.98 -27.71 -3.53
CA ASN A 11 31.90 -26.50 -2.69
C ASN A 11 32.45 -25.28 -3.45
N PRO A 12 31.59 -24.33 -3.85
CA PRO A 12 32.10 -23.10 -4.42
C PRO A 12 32.88 -22.36 -3.33
N ARG A 13 34.08 -21.86 -3.64
CA ARG A 13 34.93 -21.10 -2.69
C ARG A 13 34.21 -19.85 -2.17
N THR A 14 33.26 -19.33 -2.94
CA THR A 14 32.43 -18.16 -2.61
C THR A 14 30.96 -18.46 -2.96
N ILE A 15 30.04 -18.07 -2.09
CA ILE A 15 28.60 -18.16 -2.34
C ILE A 15 28.18 -16.93 -3.16
N SER A 16 27.51 -17.14 -4.30
CA SER A 16 26.96 -16.04 -5.10
C SER A 16 25.75 -15.40 -4.39
N LYS A 17 25.45 -14.13 -4.68
CA LYS A 17 24.29 -13.44 -4.09
C LYS A 17 22.96 -14.16 -4.36
N GLU A 18 22.83 -14.78 -5.53
CA GLU A 18 21.65 -15.58 -5.88
C GLU A 18 21.53 -16.85 -5.04
N LEU A 19 22.65 -17.53 -4.77
CA LEU A 19 22.68 -18.71 -3.92
C LEU A 19 22.41 -18.33 -2.45
N GLU A 20 22.95 -17.19 -2.01
CA GLU A 20 22.67 -16.63 -0.68
C GLU A 20 21.17 -16.34 -0.49
N ALA A 21 20.51 -15.78 -1.51
CA ALA A 21 19.07 -15.56 -1.51
C ALA A 21 18.28 -16.88 -1.42
N LYS A 22 18.64 -17.90 -2.21
CA LYS A 22 18.01 -19.24 -2.14
C LYS A 22 18.18 -19.90 -0.78
N ILE A 23 19.37 -19.78 -0.18
CA ILE A 23 19.66 -20.25 1.18
C ILE A 23 18.78 -19.50 2.20
N SER A 24 18.70 -18.18 2.11
CA SER A 24 17.86 -17.35 2.97
C SER A 24 16.38 -17.75 2.91
N THR A 25 15.82 -17.95 1.71
CA THR A 25 14.43 -18.42 1.53
C THR A 25 14.21 -19.80 2.15
N SER A 26 15.16 -20.72 1.96
CA SER A 26 15.10 -22.07 2.53
C SER A 26 15.12 -22.03 4.07
N ILE A 27 16.00 -21.20 4.65
CA ILE A 27 16.05 -20.97 6.10
C ILE A 27 14.73 -20.40 6.62
N ALA A 28 14.15 -19.41 5.93
CA ALA A 28 12.88 -18.83 6.31
C ALA A 28 11.74 -19.86 6.32
N SER A 29 11.72 -20.77 5.34
CA SER A 29 10.77 -21.89 5.29
C SER A 29 10.95 -22.84 6.47
N VAL A 30 12.19 -23.19 6.82
CA VAL A 30 12.49 -24.06 7.95
C VAL A 30 12.03 -23.40 9.26
N ILE A 31 12.34 -22.12 9.47
CA ILE A 31 11.91 -21.35 10.65
C ILE A 31 10.39 -21.28 10.77
N ALA A 32 9.67 -21.12 9.67
CA ALA A 32 8.20 -21.07 9.69
C ALA A 32 7.56 -22.42 10.07
N SER A 33 8.21 -23.54 9.73
CA SER A 33 7.70 -24.91 9.95
C SER A 33 8.14 -25.56 11.26
N SER A 34 9.07 -24.95 11.99
CA SER A 34 9.72 -25.56 13.16
C SER A 34 9.55 -24.72 14.42
N ASP A 35 9.63 -25.38 15.58
CA ASP A 35 9.69 -24.69 16.87
C ASP A 35 11.03 -23.95 17.02
N VAL A 36 10.97 -22.62 17.10
CA VAL A 36 12.13 -21.72 17.22
C VAL A 36 13.01 -22.07 18.42
N ALA A 37 12.44 -22.63 19.50
CA ALA A 37 13.21 -23.04 20.68
C ALA A 37 14.09 -24.28 20.44
N LYS A 38 13.76 -25.09 19.44
CA LYS A 38 14.46 -26.36 19.12
C LYS A 38 15.36 -26.25 17.89
N LEU A 39 15.40 -25.07 17.26
CA LEU A 39 16.16 -24.83 16.05
C LEU A 39 17.66 -24.74 16.34
N THR A 40 18.40 -25.75 15.88
CA THR A 40 19.87 -25.78 15.93
C THR A 40 20.47 -25.51 14.55
N THR A 41 21.66 -24.91 14.51
CA THR A 41 22.39 -24.66 13.25
C THR A 41 22.62 -25.94 12.44
N LYS A 42 22.77 -27.10 13.12
CA LYS A 42 22.92 -28.40 12.47
C LYS A 42 21.66 -28.82 11.71
N MET A 43 20.49 -28.66 12.33
CA MET A 43 19.20 -28.98 11.70
C MET A 43 18.91 -28.07 10.51
N VAL A 44 19.14 -26.76 10.67
CA VAL A 44 18.98 -25.79 9.58
C VAL A 44 19.90 -26.12 8.43
N ARG A 45 21.18 -26.44 8.71
CA ARG A 45 22.13 -26.86 7.68
C ARG A 45 21.62 -28.06 6.88
N GLN A 46 21.22 -29.14 7.56
CA GLN A 46 20.76 -30.36 6.89
C GLN A 46 19.51 -30.11 6.02
N ALA A 47 18.56 -29.32 6.52
CA ALA A 47 17.34 -28.99 5.78
C ALA A 47 17.63 -28.11 4.55
N VAL A 48 18.51 -27.12 4.69
CA VAL A 48 18.91 -26.23 3.59
C VAL A 48 19.74 -26.99 2.55
N GLU A 49 20.69 -27.82 2.97
CA GLU A 49 21.50 -28.65 2.05
C GLU A 49 20.60 -29.59 1.23
N LYS A 50 19.53 -30.13 1.82
CA LYS A 50 18.54 -30.96 1.12
C LYS A 50 17.73 -30.17 0.08
N GLN A 51 17.35 -28.92 0.39
CA GLN A 51 16.54 -28.08 -0.51
C GLN A 51 17.37 -27.44 -1.63
N VAL A 52 18.54 -26.89 -1.29
CA VAL A 52 19.42 -26.15 -2.21
C VAL A 52 20.34 -27.09 -2.99
N ARG A 53 20.50 -28.36 -2.57
CA ARG A 53 21.37 -29.38 -3.16
C ARG A 53 22.85 -28.97 -3.23
N VAL A 54 23.29 -28.09 -2.34
CA VAL A 54 24.68 -27.61 -2.22
C VAL A 54 25.18 -27.89 -0.81
N SER A 55 26.41 -28.37 -0.68
CA SER A 55 27.04 -28.55 0.64
C SER A 55 27.39 -27.20 1.26
N LEU A 56 27.02 -27.01 2.52
CA LEU A 56 27.34 -25.82 3.31
C LEU A 56 28.35 -26.13 4.41
N ALA A 57 29.09 -27.23 4.29
CA ALA A 57 30.06 -27.70 5.28
C ALA A 57 31.13 -26.66 5.63
N THR A 58 31.59 -25.92 4.63
CA THR A 58 32.63 -24.89 4.74
C THR A 58 32.08 -23.48 4.94
N HIS A 59 30.75 -23.28 4.82
CA HIS A 59 30.09 -21.97 4.83
C HIS A 59 29.29 -21.72 6.12
N LYS A 60 29.82 -22.18 7.25
CA LYS A 60 29.14 -22.12 8.56
C LYS A 60 28.81 -20.69 9.00
N ASP A 61 29.69 -19.74 8.74
CA ASP A 61 29.49 -18.34 9.16
C ASP A 61 28.40 -17.64 8.35
N VAL A 62 28.32 -17.93 7.05
CA VAL A 62 27.25 -17.43 6.17
C VAL A 62 25.91 -18.00 6.64
N LEU A 63 25.85 -19.31 6.88
CA LEU A 63 24.64 -19.97 7.38
C LEU A 63 24.20 -19.38 8.72
N LYS A 64 25.14 -19.20 9.66
CA LYS A 64 24.86 -18.61 10.98
C LYS A 64 24.34 -17.17 10.83
N ARG A 65 24.94 -16.35 9.97
CA ARG A 65 24.51 -14.96 9.72
C ARG A 65 23.08 -14.90 9.16
N LEU A 66 22.80 -15.68 8.12
CA LEU A 66 21.49 -15.74 7.48
C LEU A 66 20.41 -16.28 8.42
N MET A 67 20.75 -17.32 9.20
CA MET A 67 19.85 -17.84 10.22
C MET A 67 19.45 -16.78 11.26
N HIS A 68 20.41 -16.03 11.80
CA HIS A 68 20.10 -14.94 12.73
C HIS A 68 19.27 -13.83 12.08
N GLN A 69 19.56 -13.50 10.82
CA GLN A 69 18.82 -12.49 10.08
C GLN A 69 17.35 -12.90 9.88
N GLU A 70 17.10 -14.12 9.40
CA GLU A 70 15.74 -14.63 9.19
C GLU A 70 14.99 -14.84 10.51
N LEU A 71 15.68 -15.26 11.58
CA LEU A 71 15.08 -15.39 12.90
C LEU A 71 14.68 -14.03 13.50
N ARG A 72 15.47 -12.97 13.26
CA ARG A 72 15.08 -11.60 13.59
C ARG A 72 13.87 -11.15 12.78
N LYS A 73 13.88 -11.32 11.46
CA LYS A 73 12.73 -10.99 10.59
C LYS A 73 11.45 -11.73 11.02
N PHE A 74 11.56 -13.01 11.36
CA PHE A 74 10.44 -13.81 11.84
C PHE A 74 9.89 -13.30 13.17
N LYS A 75 10.75 -12.97 14.14
CA LYS A 75 10.34 -12.36 15.42
C LYS A 75 9.66 -11.00 15.20
N SER A 76 10.23 -10.13 14.36
CA SER A 76 9.62 -8.83 14.01
C SER A 76 8.26 -9.00 13.33
N LYS A 77 8.11 -9.94 12.39
CA LYS A 77 6.82 -10.28 11.78
C LYS A 77 5.81 -10.79 12.80
N LYS A 78 6.23 -11.63 13.75
CA LYS A 78 5.37 -12.14 14.83
C LYS A 78 4.94 -11.04 15.79
N MET A 79 5.83 -10.10 16.11
CA MET A 79 5.49 -8.91 16.91
C MET A 79 4.55 -7.97 16.15
N ALA A 80 4.80 -7.69 14.88
CA ALA A 80 3.89 -6.90 14.03
C ALA A 80 2.49 -7.54 13.94
N LYS A 81 2.42 -8.87 13.82
CA LYS A 81 1.14 -9.61 13.86
C LYS A 81 0.43 -9.54 15.22
N ARG A 82 1.14 -9.34 16.32
CA ARG A 82 0.52 -9.08 17.65
C ARG A 82 0.00 -7.65 17.78
N VAL A 83 0.47 -6.72 16.94
CA VAL A 83 -0.01 -5.34 16.85
C VAL A 83 -1.16 -5.22 15.84
N VAL A 84 -1.43 -6.25 15.02
CA VAL A 84 -2.65 -6.33 14.21
C VAL A 84 -3.84 -6.37 15.17
N MET A 85 -4.77 -5.42 14.98
CA MET A 85 -5.98 -5.30 15.79
C MET A 85 -6.66 -6.66 15.96
N GLU A 86 -7.05 -6.93 17.19
CA GLU A 86 -7.75 -8.15 17.57
C GLU A 86 -8.95 -8.41 16.63
N PRO A 87 -9.12 -9.61 16.06
CA PRO A 87 -10.12 -9.88 15.01
C PRO A 87 -11.55 -9.49 15.38
N TRP A 88 -11.92 -9.58 16.67
CA TRP A 88 -13.25 -9.19 17.16
C TRP A 88 -13.48 -7.68 17.23
N LYS A 89 -12.42 -6.87 17.14
CA LYS A 89 -12.53 -5.41 17.03
C LYS A 89 -12.67 -4.94 15.58
N ILE A 90 -12.57 -5.84 14.60
CA ILE A 90 -12.73 -5.51 13.17
C ILE A 90 -14.18 -5.10 12.88
N ASP A 91 -15.15 -5.78 13.47
CA ASP A 91 -16.57 -5.46 13.26
C ASP A 91 -16.93 -4.12 13.91
N MET A 92 -16.49 -3.89 15.15
CA MET A 92 -16.65 -2.59 15.83
C MET A 92 -15.94 -1.45 15.07
N ARG A 93 -14.77 -1.71 14.49
CA ARG A 93 -14.05 -0.75 13.65
C ARG A 93 -14.84 -0.44 12.39
N ARG A 94 -15.32 -1.46 11.67
CA ARG A 94 -16.13 -1.29 10.45
C ARG A 94 -17.39 -0.49 10.75
N GLU A 95 -18.10 -0.82 11.83
CA GLU A 95 -19.29 -0.09 12.25
C GLU A 95 -18.97 1.38 12.57
N SER A 96 -17.88 1.63 13.30
CA SER A 96 -17.43 3.00 13.63
C SER A 96 -17.02 3.79 12.38
N ILE A 97 -16.37 3.14 11.41
CA ILE A 97 -16.01 3.76 10.13
C ILE A 97 -17.28 4.12 9.35
N VAL A 98 -18.26 3.23 9.25
CA VAL A 98 -19.54 3.51 8.57
C VAL A 98 -20.25 4.71 9.18
N LYS A 99 -20.32 4.80 10.51
CA LYS A 99 -20.88 5.96 11.22
C LYS A 99 -20.07 7.23 10.94
N GLY A 100 -18.74 7.14 10.96
CA GLY A 100 -17.84 8.26 10.65
C GLY A 100 -18.02 8.77 9.22
N LEU A 101 -18.05 7.87 8.23
CA LEU A 101 -18.27 8.20 6.82
C LEU A 101 -19.59 8.95 6.62
N SER A 102 -20.66 8.45 7.24
CA SER A 102 -21.98 9.08 7.18
C SER A 102 -21.96 10.48 7.79
N ARG A 103 -21.26 10.65 8.94
CA ARG A 103 -21.13 11.95 9.61
C ARG A 103 -20.31 12.95 8.80
N VAL A 104 -19.21 12.52 8.18
CA VAL A 104 -18.38 13.35 7.30
C VAL A 104 -19.20 13.83 6.11
N TYR A 105 -19.93 12.94 5.46
CA TYR A 105 -20.78 13.30 4.32
C TYR A 105 -21.85 14.34 4.72
N LEU A 106 -22.58 14.11 5.81
CA LEU A 106 -23.61 15.04 6.29
C LEU A 106 -23.02 16.40 6.66
N MET A 107 -21.94 16.43 7.43
CA MET A 107 -21.26 17.66 7.84
C MET A 107 -20.80 18.49 6.63
N MET A 108 -20.25 17.83 5.62
CA MET A 108 -19.77 18.50 4.40
C MET A 108 -20.92 18.94 3.49
N ARG A 109 -22.04 18.22 3.47
CA ARG A 109 -23.22 18.61 2.70
C ARG A 109 -23.97 19.78 3.35
N GLU A 110 -24.07 19.79 4.67
CA GLU A 110 -24.92 20.73 5.42
C GLU A 110 -24.19 22.02 5.82
N SER A 111 -22.86 22.04 5.80
CA SER A 111 -22.07 23.22 6.14
C SER A 111 -21.53 23.93 4.88
N PRO A 112 -22.20 25.01 4.42
CA PRO A 112 -21.72 25.79 3.28
C PRO A 112 -20.41 26.53 3.57
N VAL A 113 -20.03 26.69 4.83
CA VAL A 113 -18.77 27.34 5.24
C VAL A 113 -17.61 26.34 5.28
N THR A 114 -17.87 25.09 5.68
CA THR A 114 -16.81 24.08 5.85
C THR A 114 -16.46 23.38 4.54
N PHE A 115 -17.43 23.21 3.64
CA PHE A 115 -17.23 22.49 2.39
C PHE A 115 -16.26 23.16 1.40
N PRO A 116 -16.17 24.50 1.28
CA PRO A 116 -15.11 25.18 0.51
C PRO A 116 -13.70 24.81 0.92
N ASP A 117 -13.45 24.79 2.22
CA ASP A 117 -12.10 24.61 2.77
C ASP A 117 -11.70 23.13 2.86
N TRP A 118 -12.66 22.26 3.20
CA TRP A 118 -12.36 20.86 3.54
C TRP A 118 -12.97 19.84 2.57
N GLY A 119 -13.83 20.25 1.65
CA GLY A 119 -14.54 19.36 0.73
C GLY A 119 -13.60 18.52 -0.13
N LEU A 120 -12.57 19.14 -0.71
CA LEU A 120 -11.59 18.45 -1.54
C LEU A 120 -10.75 17.45 -0.73
N HIS A 121 -10.33 17.83 0.48
CA HIS A 121 -9.61 16.94 1.39
C HIS A 121 -10.45 15.72 1.79
N ALA A 122 -11.74 15.92 2.04
CA ALA A 122 -12.65 14.84 2.35
C ALA A 122 -12.88 13.92 1.13
N ILE A 123 -13.03 14.47 -0.08
CA ILE A 123 -13.13 13.68 -1.32
C ILE A 123 -11.87 12.82 -1.52
N GLN A 124 -10.68 13.42 -1.35
CA GLN A 124 -9.42 12.69 -1.49
C GLN A 124 -9.27 11.59 -0.43
N SER A 125 -9.60 11.88 0.83
CA SER A 125 -9.56 10.88 1.91
C SER A 125 -10.50 9.71 1.65
N LEU A 126 -11.69 9.97 1.09
CA LEU A 126 -12.64 8.94 0.68
C LEU A 126 -12.14 8.15 -0.52
N TYR A 127 -11.34 8.75 -1.41
CA TYR A 127 -10.69 8.05 -2.51
C TYR A 127 -9.58 7.12 -2.02
N ASP A 128 -8.70 7.61 -1.14
CA ASP A 128 -7.62 6.82 -0.55
C ASP A 128 -8.16 5.63 0.26
N LEU A 129 -9.28 5.82 0.96
CA LEU A 129 -9.94 4.75 1.71
C LEU A 129 -10.41 3.60 0.81
N GLN A 130 -10.75 3.87 -0.45
CA GLN A 130 -11.17 2.83 -1.40
C GLN A 130 -10.02 1.87 -1.79
N ALA A 131 -8.77 2.30 -1.64
CA ALA A 131 -7.61 1.46 -1.95
C ALA A 131 -7.30 0.43 -0.85
N VAL A 132 -7.84 0.63 0.36
CA VAL A 132 -7.47 -0.15 1.56
C VAL A 132 -8.64 -0.85 2.25
N GLU A 133 -9.88 -0.43 1.99
CA GLU A 133 -11.08 -1.04 2.58
C GLU A 133 -11.91 -1.84 1.56
N GLU A 134 -12.76 -2.73 2.07
CA GLU A 134 -13.59 -3.64 1.27
C GLU A 134 -15.05 -3.67 1.77
N GLY A 135 -15.97 -4.15 0.92
CA GLY A 135 -17.37 -4.35 1.26
C GLY A 135 -18.15 -3.05 1.45
N GLU A 136 -18.89 -2.93 2.55
CA GLU A 136 -19.77 -1.77 2.81
C GLU A 136 -18.99 -0.45 2.95
N VAL A 137 -17.84 -0.49 3.64
CA VAL A 137 -16.99 0.70 3.83
C VAL A 137 -16.50 1.23 2.48
N LEU A 138 -16.03 0.34 1.60
CA LEU A 138 -15.66 0.68 0.22
C LEU A 138 -16.84 1.29 -0.53
N ARG A 139 -18.01 0.65 -0.49
CA ARG A 139 -19.22 1.10 -1.19
C ARG A 139 -19.63 2.51 -0.76
N LEU A 140 -19.62 2.78 0.55
CA LEU A 140 -19.97 4.09 1.10
C LEU A 140 -18.90 5.14 0.79
N ALA A 141 -17.61 4.79 0.88
CA ALA A 141 -16.53 5.69 0.51
C ALA A 141 -16.63 6.13 -0.95
N THR A 142 -16.85 5.17 -1.87
CA THR A 142 -17.07 5.47 -3.29
C THR A 142 -18.32 6.32 -3.52
N LEU A 143 -19.44 6.00 -2.86
CA LEU A 143 -20.67 6.77 -3.00
C LEU A 143 -20.51 8.21 -2.52
N TYR A 144 -19.97 8.41 -1.32
CA TYR A 144 -19.80 9.74 -0.74
C TYR A 144 -18.75 10.56 -1.48
N ALA A 145 -17.65 9.95 -1.96
CA ALA A 145 -16.70 10.63 -2.82
C ALA A 145 -17.37 11.17 -4.09
N ARG A 146 -18.24 10.38 -4.73
CA ARG A 146 -19.01 10.81 -5.91
C ARG A 146 -20.00 11.92 -5.59
N LEU A 147 -20.78 11.77 -4.52
CA LEU A 147 -21.78 12.77 -4.13
C LEU A 147 -21.13 14.10 -3.73
N MET A 148 -20.03 14.05 -2.98
CA MET A 148 -19.27 15.25 -2.62
C MET A 148 -18.54 15.84 -3.82
N GLY A 149 -18.00 15.00 -4.72
CA GLY A 149 -17.45 15.47 -6.00
C GLY A 149 -18.50 16.21 -6.83
N ALA A 150 -19.73 15.68 -6.90
CA ALA A 150 -20.83 16.35 -7.58
C ALA A 150 -21.21 17.68 -6.91
N LEU A 151 -21.23 17.75 -5.57
CA LEU A 151 -21.44 19.01 -4.84
C LEU A 151 -20.33 20.02 -5.14
N TRP A 152 -19.07 19.57 -5.11
CA TRP A 152 -17.90 20.40 -5.40
C TRP A 152 -17.96 21.00 -6.81
N LEU A 153 -18.46 20.23 -7.78
CA LEU A 153 -18.62 20.67 -9.18
C LEU A 153 -19.87 21.52 -9.41
N LYS A 154 -20.89 21.39 -8.55
CA LYS A 154 -22.15 22.14 -8.67
C LYS A 154 -22.03 23.55 -8.11
N GLU A 155 -21.17 23.77 -7.11
CA GLU A 155 -20.85 25.12 -6.68
C GLU A 155 -19.90 25.76 -7.68
N ASP A 156 -20.34 26.90 -8.21
CA ASP A 156 -19.54 27.73 -9.11
C ASP A 156 -18.43 28.43 -8.31
N ARG A 157 -17.41 27.65 -7.94
CA ARG A 157 -16.22 28.10 -7.18
C ARG A 157 -15.10 28.57 -8.09
N HIS A 158 -15.32 28.50 -9.40
CA HIS A 158 -14.45 29.12 -10.37
C HIS A 158 -14.81 30.59 -10.38
N VAL A 159 -13.84 31.45 -10.07
CA VAL A 159 -13.99 32.89 -10.31
C VAL A 159 -14.15 33.04 -11.82
N ASP A 160 -15.39 33.13 -12.27
CA ASP A 160 -15.74 33.18 -13.68
C ASP A 160 -15.36 34.57 -14.19
N TRP A 161 -14.41 34.63 -15.12
CA TRP A 161 -14.28 35.82 -15.96
C TRP A 161 -15.26 35.69 -17.12
N ILE A 162 -15.74 36.84 -17.58
CA ILE A 162 -16.70 36.90 -18.68
C ILE A 162 -16.04 36.27 -19.92
N PRO A 163 -16.68 35.29 -20.59
CA PRO A 163 -16.17 34.74 -21.84
C PRO A 163 -15.80 35.85 -22.84
N GLY A 164 -14.58 35.80 -23.38
CA GLY A 164 -14.06 36.83 -24.29
C GLY A 164 -13.44 38.07 -23.60
N SER A 165 -13.45 38.14 -22.28
CA SER A 165 -12.65 39.13 -21.53
C SER A 165 -11.25 38.61 -21.21
N ILE A 166 -10.30 39.53 -21.00
CA ILE A 166 -8.93 39.19 -20.61
C ILE A 166 -8.92 38.86 -19.10
N PRO A 167 -8.61 37.63 -18.69
CA PRO A 167 -8.54 37.28 -17.27
C PRO A 167 -7.35 37.97 -16.60
N THR A 168 -7.48 38.28 -15.32
CA THR A 168 -6.33 38.67 -14.49
C THR A 168 -5.38 37.47 -14.31
N PRO A 169 -4.07 37.70 -14.07
CA PRO A 169 -3.12 36.61 -13.83
C PRO A 169 -3.56 35.64 -12.73
N THR A 170 -4.16 36.16 -11.66
CA THR A 170 -4.67 35.36 -10.53
C THR A 170 -5.86 34.48 -10.96
N GLN A 171 -6.78 35.01 -11.77
CA GLN A 171 -7.89 34.23 -12.32
C GLN A 171 -7.39 33.10 -13.23
N LEU A 172 -6.40 33.38 -14.08
CA LEU A 172 -5.81 32.40 -14.98
C LEU A 172 -5.14 31.25 -14.20
N VAL A 173 -4.32 31.55 -13.20
CA VAL A 173 -3.66 30.53 -12.36
C VAL A 173 -4.70 29.68 -11.61
N ASN A 174 -5.74 30.32 -11.07
CA ASN A 174 -6.81 29.60 -10.37
C ASN A 174 -7.59 28.67 -11.31
N ALA A 175 -7.85 29.09 -12.54
CA ALA A 175 -8.50 28.25 -13.54
C ALA A 175 -7.62 27.08 -14.01
N ILE A 176 -6.32 27.28 -14.22
CA ILE A 176 -5.39 26.18 -14.55
C ILE A 176 -5.37 25.15 -13.42
N ARG A 177 -5.31 25.61 -12.17
CA ARG A 177 -5.37 24.74 -10.98
C ARG A 177 -6.69 23.98 -10.91
N ALA A 178 -7.81 24.65 -11.19
CA ALA A 178 -9.13 24.04 -11.22
C ALA A 178 -9.24 22.96 -12.31
N VAL A 179 -8.80 23.24 -13.54
CA VAL A 179 -8.74 22.25 -14.63
C VAL A 179 -7.94 21.03 -14.20
N TYR A 180 -6.74 21.24 -13.65
CA TYR A 180 -5.88 20.15 -13.22
C TYR A 180 -6.52 19.25 -12.14
N VAL A 181 -7.25 19.85 -11.20
CA VAL A 181 -7.96 19.11 -10.14
C VAL A 181 -9.16 18.36 -10.69
N VAL A 182 -9.97 19.00 -11.54
CA VAL A 182 -11.20 18.43 -12.10
C VAL A 182 -10.90 17.30 -13.09
N GLU A 183 -9.88 17.46 -13.94
CA GLU A 183 -9.50 16.42 -14.91
C GLU A 183 -8.91 15.17 -14.24
N ARG A 184 -8.26 15.32 -13.08
CA ARG A 184 -7.81 14.17 -12.26
C ARG A 184 -8.97 13.33 -11.71
N LEU A 185 -10.15 13.91 -11.61
CA LEU A 185 -11.39 13.20 -11.25
C LEU A 185 -12.09 12.60 -12.49
N GLY A 186 -11.50 12.70 -13.68
CA GLY A 186 -12.02 12.15 -14.93
C GLY A 186 -13.12 13.00 -15.57
N ILE A 187 -13.19 14.30 -15.25
CA ILE A 187 -14.27 15.19 -15.67
C ILE A 187 -13.68 16.34 -16.48
N SER A 188 -14.34 16.72 -17.58
CA SER A 188 -13.90 17.83 -18.43
C SER A 188 -14.32 19.17 -17.83
N HIS A 189 -13.35 20.03 -17.53
CA HIS A 189 -13.61 21.40 -17.07
C HIS A 189 -14.13 22.28 -18.21
N ALA A 190 -15.10 23.15 -17.94
CA ALA A 190 -15.77 23.98 -18.97
C ALA A 190 -14.79 24.89 -19.76
N ARG A 191 -13.77 25.44 -19.08
CA ARG A 191 -12.76 26.33 -19.67
C ARG A 191 -11.55 25.62 -20.30
N ARG A 192 -11.55 24.28 -20.36
CA ARG A 192 -10.44 23.50 -20.92
C ARG A 192 -10.09 23.95 -22.35
N VAL A 193 -11.11 24.10 -23.20
CA VAL A 193 -10.92 24.47 -24.62
C VAL A 193 -10.34 25.87 -24.75
N GLU A 194 -10.84 26.82 -23.96
CA GLU A 194 -10.36 28.21 -23.95
C GLU A 194 -8.90 28.31 -23.49
N LEU A 195 -8.52 27.56 -22.45
CA LEU A 195 -7.14 27.53 -21.95
C LEU A 195 -6.17 26.84 -22.92
N LEU A 196 -6.61 25.78 -23.61
CA LEU A 196 -5.81 25.13 -24.65
C LEU A 196 -5.60 26.00 -25.89
N ASN A 197 -6.48 26.97 -26.14
CA ASN A 197 -6.32 27.94 -27.23
C ASN A 197 -5.43 29.13 -26.86
N PHE A 198 -5.21 29.36 -25.56
CA PHE A 198 -4.37 30.45 -25.06
C PHE A 198 -2.87 30.10 -25.06
N PHE A 199 -2.53 28.80 -24.96
CA PHE A 199 -1.17 28.24 -25.06
C PHE A 199 -0.91 27.64 -26.43
#